data_AF-A0A4U7ER17-F1
#
_entry.id   AF-A0A4U7ER17-F1
#
_cell.length_a   1.000
_cell.length_b   1.000
_cell.length_c   1.000
_cell.angle_alpha   90.00
_cell.angle_beta   90.00
_cell.angle_gamma   90.00
#
_symmetry.space_group_name_H-M   'P 1'
#
loop_
_entity.id
_entity.type
_entity.pdbx_description
1 polymer ?
#
loop_
_entity_poly.entity_id
_entity_poly.type
_entity_poly.pdbx_seq_one_letter_code
_entity_poly.pdbx_strand_id
1 'polypeptide(L)'
;MESLEAELDAARDLEVAELADAIESIGFECTRCGGCCTGYAPDEPGGAPAGATEDGASGDDNGVGSAETDAGCHGGADDPSEGGTDREPHTATVFPDEVRRVADAAEDEFGEAYDWRDVARPMPFGLDEGSDGDPTGETFEWALATDDCGDCTFYEESGGEGACTVHDARPLICRTYPFSVALEGTSQPMGEAVDEAGVVRAHECEGLGRDISRDDAEELAAALKKRAVRELAEAIGVRDGYDPAARDRADGDVVVFDSEGPKEADGTPIGGE
;
A
#
# COMPACT_ATOMS: atom_id res chain seq x y z
N MET A 1 0.70 2.51 -25.31
CA MET A 1 1.93 3.13 -24.79
C MET A 1 2.13 4.50 -25.39
N GLU A 2 1.29 5.40 -24.89
CA GLU A 2 1.53 6.83 -24.92
C GLU A 2 2.70 7.14 -23.96
N SER A 3 3.24 8.36 -23.99
CA SER A 3 4.30 8.73 -23.03
C SER A 3 3.69 9.06 -21.67
N LEU A 4 4.49 8.98 -20.59
CA LEU A 4 4.03 9.37 -19.26
C LEU A 4 3.49 10.81 -19.21
N GLU A 5 4.02 11.71 -20.04
CA GLU A 5 3.53 13.08 -20.15
C GLU A 5 2.14 13.15 -20.76
N ALA A 6 1.85 12.33 -21.78
CA ALA A 6 0.54 12.26 -22.40
C ALA A 6 -0.49 11.68 -21.41
N GLU A 7 -0.12 10.62 -20.67
CA GLU A 7 -0.96 10.06 -19.60
C GLU A 7 -1.19 11.08 -18.47
N LEU A 8 -0.15 11.85 -18.09
CA LEU A 8 -0.27 12.89 -17.07
C LEU A 8 -1.25 14.00 -17.51
N ASP A 9 -1.21 14.38 -18.78
CA ASP A 9 -2.16 15.34 -19.33
C ASP A 9 -3.58 14.74 -19.37
N ALA A 10 -3.74 13.46 -19.74
CA ALA A 10 -5.02 12.77 -19.66
C ALA A 10 -5.57 12.70 -18.22
N ALA A 11 -4.73 12.41 -17.22
CA ALA A 11 -5.10 12.40 -15.81
C ALA A 11 -5.54 13.80 -15.32
N ARG A 12 -4.90 14.87 -15.81
CA ARG A 12 -5.29 16.26 -15.51
C ARG A 12 -6.62 16.62 -16.13
N ASP A 13 -6.97 16.03 -17.26
CA ASP A 13 -8.21 16.29 -17.98
C ASP A 13 -9.42 15.51 -17.46
N LEU A 14 -9.23 14.51 -16.59
CA LEU A 14 -10.34 13.77 -15.95
C LEU A 14 -11.36 14.72 -15.27
N GLU A 15 -12.65 14.56 -15.56
CA GLU A 15 -13.68 15.36 -14.90
C GLU A 15 -14.11 14.74 -13.57
N VAL A 16 -13.97 15.51 -12.47
CA VAL A 16 -14.35 15.04 -11.12
C VAL A 16 -15.81 14.62 -11.06
N ALA A 17 -16.71 15.34 -11.76
CA ALA A 17 -18.12 15.00 -11.79
C ALA A 17 -18.39 13.64 -12.46
N GLU A 18 -17.67 13.30 -13.55
CA GLU A 18 -17.82 12.00 -14.21
C GLU A 18 -17.27 10.85 -13.35
N LEU A 19 -16.15 11.09 -12.64
CA LEU A 19 -15.61 10.15 -11.67
C LEU A 19 -16.58 9.94 -10.49
N ALA A 20 -17.21 11.00 -10.00
CA ALA A 20 -18.21 10.93 -8.93
C ALA A 20 -19.46 10.14 -9.37
N ASP A 21 -19.97 10.39 -10.58
CA ASP A 21 -21.07 9.62 -11.17
C ASP A 21 -20.73 8.11 -11.25
N ALA A 22 -19.49 7.78 -11.62
CA ALA A 22 -19.02 6.40 -11.66
C ALA A 22 -18.95 5.78 -10.24
N ILE A 23 -18.39 6.51 -9.27
CA ILE A 23 -18.29 6.06 -7.87
C ILE A 23 -19.67 5.85 -7.26
N GLU A 24 -20.63 6.75 -7.48
CA GLU A 24 -22.02 6.57 -7.01
C GLU A 24 -22.75 5.42 -7.67
N SER A 25 -22.46 5.17 -8.96
CA SER A 25 -23.04 4.02 -9.66
C SER A 25 -22.54 2.69 -9.09
N ILE A 26 -21.27 2.64 -8.64
CA ILE A 26 -20.69 1.45 -8.01
C ILE A 26 -21.17 1.34 -6.55
N GLY A 27 -21.24 2.46 -5.84
CA GLY A 27 -21.61 2.54 -4.43
C GLY A 27 -20.47 2.15 -3.50
N PHE A 28 -20.22 2.97 -2.47
CA PHE A 28 -19.15 2.72 -1.51
C PHE A 28 -19.32 3.47 -0.19
N GLU A 29 -19.10 2.77 0.93
CA GLU A 29 -18.94 3.39 2.25
C GLU A 29 -17.76 2.72 2.96
N CYS A 30 -16.75 3.50 3.36
CA CYS A 30 -15.65 2.97 4.16
C CYS A 30 -16.15 2.65 5.57
N THR A 31 -16.14 1.37 5.93
CA THR A 31 -16.56 0.88 7.26
C THR A 31 -15.44 0.95 8.31
N ARG A 32 -14.25 1.43 7.92
CA ARG A 32 -13.03 1.40 8.73
C ARG A 32 -12.68 0.00 9.23
N CYS A 33 -13.04 -1.06 8.51
CA CYS A 33 -12.80 -2.44 8.95
C CYS A 33 -11.32 -2.82 9.13
N GLY A 34 -10.37 -2.08 8.53
CA GLY A 34 -8.95 -2.39 8.62
C GLY A 34 -8.43 -3.40 7.61
N GLY A 35 -9.31 -4.04 6.82
CA GLY A 35 -8.91 -5.10 5.87
C GLY A 35 -7.87 -4.68 4.83
N CYS A 36 -7.79 -3.39 4.46
CA CYS A 36 -6.75 -2.89 3.54
C CYS A 36 -5.41 -2.57 4.23
N CYS A 37 -5.39 -2.50 5.56
CA CYS A 37 -4.19 -2.26 6.38
C CYS A 37 -3.52 -3.57 6.78
N THR A 38 -4.31 -4.64 6.83
CA THR A 38 -3.88 -5.99 7.14
C THR A 38 -3.39 -6.67 5.86
N GLY A 39 -2.20 -7.27 5.84
CA GLY A 39 -1.71 -8.03 4.69
C GLY A 39 -2.75 -9.07 4.18
N TYR A 40 -2.68 -9.43 2.91
CA TYR A 40 -3.74 -10.19 2.24
C TYR A 40 -3.62 -11.70 2.49
N ALA A 41 -4.67 -12.34 2.99
CA ALA A 41 -4.77 -13.80 3.09
C ALA A 41 -5.83 -14.33 2.10
N PRO A 42 -5.48 -15.22 1.17
CA PRO A 42 -6.38 -15.66 0.08
C PRO A 42 -7.64 -16.40 0.55
N ASP A 43 -7.69 -16.84 1.81
CA ASP A 43 -8.79 -17.62 2.39
C ASP A 43 -9.79 -16.79 3.22
N GLU A 44 -9.59 -15.47 3.33
CA GLU A 44 -10.47 -14.56 4.07
C GLU A 44 -11.39 -13.75 3.13
N PRO A 45 -12.58 -13.30 3.57
CA PRO A 45 -13.44 -12.45 2.75
C PRO A 45 -12.72 -11.14 2.39
N GLY A 46 -12.34 -10.96 1.13
CA GLY A 46 -11.27 -10.05 0.74
C GLY A 46 -10.10 -10.72 0.02
N GLY A 47 -10.17 -12.03 -0.23
CA GLY A 47 -9.29 -12.81 -1.10
C GLY A 47 -9.88 -13.19 -2.48
N ALA A 48 -9.19 -12.82 -3.56
CA ALA A 48 -9.18 -13.49 -4.85
C ALA A 48 -8.95 -15.01 -4.71
N PRO A 49 -9.57 -15.83 -5.59
CA PRO A 49 -9.58 -17.27 -5.42
C PRO A 49 -8.18 -17.87 -5.49
N ALA A 50 -7.88 -18.77 -4.55
CA ALA A 50 -6.70 -19.61 -4.59
C ALA A 50 -6.55 -20.27 -5.98
N GLY A 51 -5.50 -19.91 -6.69
CA GLY A 51 -5.08 -20.62 -7.89
C GLY A 51 -4.78 -22.07 -7.53
N ALA A 52 -5.44 -23.00 -8.22
CA ALA A 52 -5.39 -24.42 -7.93
C ALA A 52 -3.95 -24.97 -7.88
N THR A 53 -3.46 -25.25 -6.67
CA THR A 53 -2.42 -26.27 -6.45
C THR A 53 -3.09 -27.45 -5.77
N GLU A 54 -3.15 -28.55 -6.51
CA GLU A 54 -3.48 -29.87 -5.99
C GLU A 54 -2.37 -30.33 -5.02
N ASP A 55 -2.69 -31.32 -4.19
CA ASP A 55 -1.86 -32.03 -3.19
C ASP A 55 -1.94 -31.40 -1.78
N GLY A 56 -2.59 -31.96 -0.75
CA GLY A 56 -2.94 -33.34 -0.45
C GLY A 56 -2.01 -33.91 0.62
N ALA A 57 -2.31 -33.73 1.91
CA ALA A 57 -1.96 -34.67 2.98
C ALA A 57 -2.65 -34.32 4.30
N SER A 58 -3.24 -35.34 4.92
CA SER A 58 -3.77 -35.31 6.29
C SER A 58 -2.64 -35.62 7.29
N GLY A 59 -2.68 -34.98 8.47
CA GLY A 59 -1.87 -35.37 9.62
C GLY A 59 -2.42 -34.84 10.94
N ASP A 60 -2.99 -35.72 11.76
CA ASP A 60 -3.09 -35.57 13.22
C ASP A 60 -1.67 -35.44 13.83
N ASP A 61 -1.44 -34.56 14.82
CA ASP A 61 -1.03 -34.99 16.17
C ASP A 61 -0.99 -33.82 17.21
N ASN A 62 -1.16 -34.23 18.47
CA ASN A 62 -1.22 -33.44 19.69
C ASN A 62 0.16 -32.91 20.15
N GLY A 63 0.23 -31.65 20.58
CA GLY A 63 1.43 -31.09 21.22
C GLY A 63 1.10 -30.06 22.30
N VAL A 64 1.60 -30.29 23.51
CA VAL A 64 1.25 -29.58 24.76
C VAL A 64 1.94 -28.20 24.84
N GLY A 65 1.14 -27.15 24.98
CA GLY A 65 1.60 -25.77 25.09
C GLY A 65 2.33 -25.44 26.40
N SER A 66 3.37 -24.62 26.29
CA SER A 66 3.88 -23.78 27.36
C SER A 66 3.96 -22.36 26.83
N ALA A 67 3.29 -21.46 27.54
CA ALA A 67 3.04 -20.07 27.17
C ALA A 67 4.34 -19.25 27.18
N GLU A 68 4.62 -18.64 26.03
CA GLU A 68 5.18 -17.29 25.97
C GLU A 68 4.10 -16.46 25.25
N THR A 69 3.80 -15.26 25.74
CA THR A 69 2.74 -14.41 25.23
C THR A 69 3.17 -13.82 23.89
N ASP A 70 3.04 -14.62 22.84
CA ASP A 70 2.98 -14.17 21.47
C ASP A 70 1.64 -13.43 21.31
N ALA A 71 1.70 -12.12 21.09
CA ALA A 71 0.52 -11.37 20.68
C ALA A 71 0.23 -11.84 19.26
N GLY A 72 -0.51 -12.95 19.15
CA GLY A 72 -0.76 -13.64 17.89
C GLY A 72 -1.27 -12.65 16.87
N CYS A 73 -0.58 -12.61 15.72
CA CYS A 73 -0.94 -11.77 14.60
C CYS A 73 -2.42 -11.98 14.23
N HIS A 74 -3.07 -10.90 13.82
CA HIS A 74 -4.52 -10.81 13.64
C HIS A 74 -4.98 -11.62 12.42
N GLY A 75 -5.06 -12.94 12.60
CA GLY A 75 -5.42 -13.94 11.60
C GLY A 75 -5.21 -15.31 12.24
N GLY A 76 -6.20 -16.20 12.17
CA GLY A 76 -6.28 -17.44 12.97
C GLY A 76 -4.95 -18.21 13.11
N ALA A 77 -4.69 -18.67 14.33
CA ALA A 77 -3.50 -19.41 14.74
C ALA A 77 -3.16 -20.57 13.78
N ASP A 78 -2.01 -20.47 13.12
CA ASP A 78 -1.25 -21.63 12.69
C ASP A 78 0.23 -21.46 13.07
N ASP A 79 0.74 -22.57 13.56
CA ASP A 79 2.03 -22.81 14.20
C ASP A 79 3.23 -22.36 13.33
N PRO A 80 4.21 -21.60 13.87
CA PRO A 80 5.37 -21.13 13.10
C PRO A 80 6.35 -22.24 12.66
N SER A 81 6.03 -23.53 12.89
CA SER A 81 6.80 -24.69 12.42
C SER A 81 6.22 -25.35 11.16
N GLU A 82 5.08 -24.92 10.63
CA GLU A 82 4.59 -25.33 9.31
C GLU A 82 4.49 -24.11 8.39
N GLY A 83 4.99 -24.22 7.16
CA GLY A 83 5.27 -23.10 6.24
C GLY A 83 4.18 -22.03 6.25
N GLY A 84 4.60 -20.80 6.57
CA GLY A 84 3.72 -19.65 6.76
C GLY A 84 2.67 -19.56 5.68
N THR A 85 1.42 -19.42 6.09
CA THR A 85 0.32 -19.08 5.19
C THR A 85 0.75 -17.89 4.34
N ASP A 86 0.68 -18.05 3.01
CA ASP A 86 1.16 -17.12 1.98
C ASP A 86 0.42 -15.77 2.06
N ARG A 87 0.70 -14.97 3.10
CA ARG A 87 0.14 -13.64 3.26
C ARG A 87 0.92 -12.69 2.38
N GLU A 88 0.25 -12.15 1.36
CA GLU A 88 0.90 -11.17 0.48
C GLU A 88 1.23 -9.90 1.27
N PRO A 89 2.44 -9.36 1.11
CA PRO A 89 2.92 -8.24 1.92
C PRO A 89 2.06 -7.00 1.70
N HIS A 90 1.79 -6.25 2.78
CA HIS A 90 1.18 -4.93 2.66
C HIS A 90 2.12 -3.98 1.89
N THR A 91 1.68 -3.58 0.69
CA THR A 91 2.48 -2.86 -0.32
C THR A 91 1.84 -1.54 -0.73
N ALA A 92 1.08 -0.91 0.17
CA ALA A 92 0.49 0.40 -0.09
C ALA A 92 1.59 1.45 -0.35
N THR A 93 1.70 1.90 -1.60
CA THR A 93 2.71 2.87 -2.04
C THR A 93 2.53 4.23 -1.37
N VAL A 94 3.63 4.87 -0.99
CA VAL A 94 3.64 6.21 -0.37
C VAL A 94 4.68 7.10 -1.04
N PHE A 95 4.34 8.36 -1.32
CA PHE A 95 5.27 9.32 -1.93
C PHE A 95 6.04 10.14 -0.88
N PRO A 96 7.22 10.72 -1.21
CA PRO A 96 8.06 11.43 -0.25
C PRO A 96 7.37 12.53 0.56
N ASP A 97 6.47 13.32 -0.05
CA ASP A 97 5.69 14.34 0.68
C ASP A 97 4.59 13.72 1.56
N GLU A 98 4.10 12.54 1.19
CA GLU A 98 3.13 11.80 1.98
C GLU A 98 3.79 11.13 3.18
N VAL A 99 5.01 10.58 3.03
CA VAL A 99 5.81 10.06 4.16
C VAL A 99 5.94 11.14 5.23
N ARG A 100 6.40 12.33 4.84
CA ARG A 100 6.56 13.46 5.77
C ARG A 100 5.24 13.90 6.40
N ARG A 101 4.15 13.96 5.62
CA ARG A 101 2.82 14.32 6.13
C ARG A 101 2.28 13.30 7.14
N VAL A 102 2.52 12.01 6.89
CA VAL A 102 2.11 10.94 7.80
C VAL A 102 2.96 10.97 9.07
N ALA A 103 4.28 11.21 8.96
CA ALA A 103 5.16 11.41 10.12
C ALA A 103 4.68 12.58 11.00
N ASP A 104 4.41 13.74 10.40
CA ASP A 104 3.91 14.92 11.11
C ASP A 104 2.58 14.62 11.84
N ALA A 105 1.66 13.91 11.17
CA ALA A 105 0.38 13.55 11.76
C ALA A 105 0.49 12.51 12.87
N ALA A 106 1.42 11.57 12.75
CA ALA A 106 1.72 10.59 13.79
C ALA A 106 2.36 11.28 15.01
N GLU A 107 3.28 12.22 14.80
CA GLU A 107 3.84 13.03 15.90
C GLU A 107 2.76 13.85 16.61
N ASP A 108 1.83 14.45 15.86
CA ASP A 108 0.70 15.19 16.44
C ASP A 108 -0.25 14.29 17.27
N GLU A 109 -0.47 13.04 16.85
CA GLU A 109 -1.34 12.07 17.53
C GLU A 109 -0.68 11.46 18.76
N PHE A 110 0.57 11.01 18.63
CA PHE A 110 1.26 10.20 19.65
C PHE A 110 2.20 11.01 20.54
N GLY A 111 2.60 12.22 20.12
CA GLY A 111 3.48 13.10 20.87
C GLY A 111 4.95 12.66 20.90
N GLU A 112 5.34 11.77 20.01
CA GLU A 112 6.72 11.33 19.78
C GLU A 112 7.14 11.59 18.33
N ALA A 113 8.43 11.84 18.12
CA ALA A 113 8.93 12.13 16.78
C ALA A 113 8.95 10.85 15.94
N TYR A 114 8.33 10.91 14.77
CA TYR A 114 8.38 9.84 13.76
C TYR A 114 9.44 10.19 12.71
N ASP A 115 10.32 9.26 12.43
CA ASP A 115 11.25 9.35 11.31
C ASP A 115 10.72 8.60 10.07
N TRP A 116 11.51 8.62 9.00
CA TRP A 116 11.11 8.00 7.74
C TRP A 116 10.84 6.50 7.87
N ARG A 117 11.64 5.79 8.68
CA ARG A 117 11.55 4.33 8.86
C ARG A 117 10.32 3.94 9.66
N ASP A 118 9.84 4.84 10.51
CA ASP A 118 8.59 4.65 11.25
C ASP A 118 7.36 4.75 10.34
N VAL A 119 7.49 5.33 9.15
CA VAL A 119 6.37 5.56 8.22
C VAL A 119 6.46 4.71 6.96
N ALA A 120 7.66 4.54 6.43
CA ALA A 120 7.90 3.97 5.11
C ALA A 120 9.13 3.07 5.08
N ARG A 121 9.08 2.10 4.16
CA ARG A 121 10.16 1.16 3.88
C ARG A 121 10.37 1.03 2.37
N PRO A 122 11.56 0.60 1.92
CA PRO A 122 11.78 0.26 0.52
C PRO A 122 10.72 -0.74 0.03
N MET A 123 10.14 -0.50 -1.14
CA MET A 123 9.26 -1.48 -1.77
C MET A 123 10.02 -2.80 -1.95
N PRO A 124 9.49 -3.95 -1.48
CA PRO A 124 10.23 -5.21 -1.48
C PRO A 124 10.50 -5.75 -2.90
N PHE A 125 9.70 -5.35 -3.89
CA PHE A 125 9.90 -5.77 -5.27
C PHE A 125 11.15 -5.13 -5.88
N GLY A 126 11.96 -5.96 -6.55
CA GLY A 126 13.23 -5.55 -7.16
C GLY A 126 14.45 -5.69 -6.25
N LEU A 127 14.25 -6.03 -4.97
CA LEU A 127 15.32 -6.31 -4.02
C LEU A 127 15.60 -7.81 -3.97
N ASP A 128 16.88 -8.15 -3.82
CA ASP A 128 17.36 -9.52 -3.61
C ASP A 128 17.53 -9.77 -2.10
N GLU A 129 17.39 -11.03 -1.68
CA GLU A 129 17.74 -11.44 -0.32
C GLU A 129 19.27 -11.55 -0.18
N GLY A 130 19.83 -10.79 0.74
CA GLY A 130 21.24 -10.76 1.06
C GLY A 130 21.71 -11.99 1.84
N SER A 131 23.01 -12.05 2.12
CA SER A 131 23.64 -13.23 2.75
C SER A 131 23.18 -13.47 4.20
N ASP A 132 22.73 -12.41 4.86
CA ASP A 132 22.25 -12.41 6.24
C ASP A 132 20.72 -12.32 6.33
N GLY A 133 20.02 -12.39 5.19
CA GLY A 133 18.56 -12.21 5.06
C GLY A 133 18.12 -10.76 4.86
N ASP A 134 19.03 -9.79 4.96
CA ASP A 134 18.74 -8.38 4.72
C ASP A 134 18.54 -8.07 3.21
N PRO A 135 17.61 -7.18 2.85
CA PRO A 135 17.39 -6.82 1.45
C PRO A 135 18.61 -6.10 0.86
N THR A 136 18.92 -6.36 -0.40
CA THR A 136 19.95 -5.65 -1.17
C THR A 136 19.46 -5.33 -2.58
N GLY A 137 19.90 -4.21 -3.15
CA GLY A 137 19.61 -3.85 -4.54
C GLY A 137 19.00 -2.47 -4.70
N GLU A 138 18.18 -2.31 -5.73
CA GLU A 138 17.56 -1.04 -6.09
C GLU A 138 16.05 -1.23 -6.22
N THR A 139 15.28 -0.27 -5.70
CA THR A 139 13.83 -0.20 -5.90
C THR A 139 13.40 1.22 -6.24
N PHE A 140 12.19 1.39 -6.76
CA PHE A 140 11.71 2.63 -7.36
C PHE A 140 10.51 3.26 -6.63
N GLU A 141 10.12 2.67 -5.50
CA GLU A 141 8.95 3.08 -4.74
C GLU A 141 9.17 2.85 -3.24
N TRP A 142 8.39 3.58 -2.44
CA TRP A 142 8.26 3.35 -1.01
C TRP A 142 6.93 2.68 -0.72
N ALA A 143 6.90 1.73 0.21
CA ALA A 143 5.69 1.19 0.79
C ALA A 143 5.53 1.71 2.23
N LEU A 144 4.29 1.80 2.72
CA LEU A 144 4.06 2.03 4.15
C LEU A 144 4.79 0.97 5.00
N ALA A 145 5.38 1.41 6.11
CA ALA A 145 6.01 0.54 7.08
C ALA A 145 4.98 -0.45 7.68
N THR A 146 5.46 -1.62 8.07
CA THR A 146 4.65 -2.61 8.77
C THR A 146 5.24 -2.96 10.11
N ASP A 147 4.40 -3.49 10.98
CA ASP A 147 4.81 -4.14 12.21
C ASP A 147 5.38 -5.56 11.95
N ASP A 148 5.68 -6.25 13.04
CA ASP A 148 6.20 -7.62 13.05
C ASP A 148 5.20 -8.65 12.48
N CYS A 149 3.91 -8.31 12.42
CA CYS A 149 2.86 -9.13 11.83
C CYS A 149 2.67 -8.90 10.33
N GLY A 150 3.42 -7.94 9.75
CA GLY A 150 3.30 -7.55 8.35
C GLY A 150 2.10 -6.64 8.06
N ASP A 151 1.44 -6.13 9.10
CA ASP A 151 0.33 -5.18 9.00
C ASP A 151 0.85 -3.75 8.98
N CYS A 152 0.14 -2.83 8.34
CA CYS A 152 0.49 -1.41 8.34
C CYS A 152 0.76 -0.93 9.77
N THR A 153 1.88 -0.26 10.02
CA THR A 153 2.26 0.16 11.39
C THR A 153 1.27 1.13 12.05
N PHE A 154 0.39 1.76 11.26
CA PHE A 154 -0.67 2.65 11.75
C PHE A 154 -2.01 1.93 11.97
N TYR A 155 -2.04 0.62 11.79
CA TYR A 155 -3.18 -0.22 12.10
C TYR A 155 -3.24 -0.49 13.61
N GLU A 156 -4.39 -0.24 14.21
CA GLU A 156 -4.70 -0.71 15.54
C GLU A 156 -6.04 -1.45 15.52
N GLU A 157 -6.12 -2.56 16.23
CA GLU A 157 -7.40 -3.24 16.46
C GLU A 157 -7.81 -3.11 17.91
N SER A 158 -9.02 -2.59 18.15
CA SER A 158 -9.59 -2.52 19.49
C SER A 158 -10.99 -3.11 19.50
N GLY A 159 -11.14 -4.25 20.18
CA GLY A 159 -12.45 -4.88 20.40
C GLY A 159 -13.06 -5.50 19.14
N GLY A 160 -12.24 -5.97 18.20
CA GLY A 160 -12.70 -6.57 16.94
C GLY A 160 -12.89 -5.58 15.80
N GLU A 161 -12.53 -4.31 16.01
CA GLU A 161 -12.68 -3.24 15.02
C GLU A 161 -11.32 -2.62 14.73
N GLY A 162 -10.90 -2.71 13.47
CA GLY A 162 -9.68 -2.09 12.97
C GLY A 162 -9.79 -0.59 12.91
N ALA A 163 -8.68 0.12 13.06
CA ALA A 163 -8.60 1.56 12.93
C ALA A 163 -7.25 1.97 12.35
N CYS A 164 -7.27 2.97 11.46
CA CYS A 164 -6.06 3.68 11.08
C CYS A 164 -5.89 4.86 12.04
N THR A 165 -4.80 4.86 12.79
CA THR A 165 -4.52 5.90 13.79
C THR A 165 -4.28 7.28 13.18
N VAL A 166 -3.81 7.33 11.94
CA VAL A 166 -3.57 8.55 11.15
C VAL A 166 -4.60 8.73 10.02
N HIS A 167 -5.87 8.34 10.26
CA HIS A 167 -6.92 8.22 9.22
C HIS A 167 -7.04 9.44 8.28
N ASP A 168 -6.96 10.66 8.82
CA ASP A 168 -7.13 11.89 8.03
C ASP A 168 -5.85 12.29 7.27
N ALA A 169 -4.70 11.74 7.68
CA ALA A 169 -3.39 11.95 7.07
C ALA A 169 -3.00 10.86 6.07
N ARG A 170 -3.75 9.74 5.99
CA ARG A 170 -3.55 8.60 5.08
C ARG A 170 -2.96 8.98 3.71
N PRO A 171 -2.04 8.19 3.12
CA PRO A 171 -1.60 8.40 1.75
C PRO A 171 -2.75 8.30 0.72
N LEU A 172 -2.55 8.84 -0.47
CA LEU A 172 -3.56 8.84 -1.55
C LEU A 172 -4.03 7.44 -1.91
N ILE A 173 -3.15 6.43 -1.94
CA ILE A 173 -3.52 5.03 -2.16
C ILE A 173 -4.57 4.56 -1.15
N CYS A 174 -4.39 4.86 0.14
CA CYS A 174 -5.28 4.44 1.22
C CYS A 174 -6.58 5.26 1.25
N ARG A 175 -6.54 6.56 0.90
CA ARG A 175 -7.74 7.41 0.84
C ARG A 175 -8.68 7.04 -0.30
N THR A 176 -8.10 6.57 -1.40
CA THR A 176 -8.84 6.30 -2.63
C THR A 176 -9.24 4.84 -2.77
N TYR A 177 -8.73 3.96 -1.92
CA TYR A 177 -9.15 2.56 -1.84
C TYR A 177 -10.68 2.47 -1.60
N PRO A 178 -11.42 1.61 -2.34
CA PRO A 178 -10.94 0.56 -3.25
C PRO A 178 -10.87 0.98 -4.72
N PHE A 179 -10.82 2.27 -5.03
CA PHE A 179 -10.89 2.75 -6.41
C PHE A 179 -9.52 3.02 -7.03
N SER A 180 -9.43 2.76 -8.33
CA SER A 180 -8.33 3.17 -9.21
C SER A 180 -8.88 3.72 -10.54
N VAL A 181 -8.02 4.34 -11.34
CA VAL A 181 -8.37 4.81 -12.69
C VAL A 181 -7.61 3.96 -13.71
N ALA A 182 -8.30 3.51 -14.76
CA ALA A 182 -7.70 2.78 -15.87
C ALA A 182 -6.95 3.70 -16.84
N LEU A 183 -5.82 4.28 -16.38
CA LEU A 183 -4.83 4.99 -17.21
C LEU A 183 -3.56 4.14 -17.34
N GLU A 184 -2.81 4.27 -18.44
CA GLU A 184 -1.51 3.59 -18.53
C GLU A 184 -0.53 4.29 -17.56
N GLY A 185 0.23 3.51 -16.77
CA GLY A 185 1.23 4.06 -15.86
C GLY A 185 0.71 4.53 -14.49
N THR A 186 -0.57 4.35 -14.18
CA THR A 186 -1.08 4.44 -12.79
C THR A 186 -1.04 3.09 -12.09
N SER A 187 -0.74 3.09 -10.80
CA SER A 187 -0.64 1.86 -10.01
C SER A 187 -2.03 1.32 -9.72
N GLN A 188 -2.30 0.08 -10.17
CA GLN A 188 -3.53 -0.61 -9.80
C GLN A 188 -3.30 -1.34 -8.46
N PRO A 189 -4.22 -1.20 -7.48
CA PRO A 189 -4.25 -2.06 -6.31
C PRO A 189 -4.18 -3.53 -6.69
N MET A 190 -3.62 -4.35 -5.81
CA MET A 190 -3.53 -5.79 -6.01
C MET A 190 -4.93 -6.39 -6.19
N GLY A 191 -5.04 -7.37 -7.09
CA GLY A 191 -6.29 -8.05 -7.44
C GLY A 191 -6.99 -7.46 -8.68
N GLU A 192 -7.70 -8.33 -9.40
CA GLU A 192 -8.54 -7.92 -10.54
C GLU A 192 -9.67 -6.99 -10.07
N ALA A 193 -10.06 -6.04 -10.92
CA ALA A 193 -11.21 -5.19 -10.61
C ALA A 193 -12.48 -6.05 -10.49
N VAL A 194 -13.20 -5.90 -9.39
CA VAL A 194 -14.47 -6.61 -9.11
C VAL A 194 -15.68 -5.85 -9.67
N ASP A 195 -15.52 -4.55 -9.97
CA ASP A 195 -16.51 -3.72 -10.64
C ASP A 195 -15.83 -2.59 -11.44
N GLU A 196 -16.54 -2.04 -12.44
CA GLU A 196 -16.05 -0.94 -13.26
C GLU A 196 -17.17 -0.01 -13.75
N ALA A 197 -16.87 1.29 -13.78
CA ALA A 197 -17.74 2.30 -14.37
C ALA A 197 -16.88 3.34 -15.12
N GLY A 198 -16.97 3.32 -16.45
CA GLY A 198 -16.13 4.17 -17.30
C GLY A 198 -14.64 3.86 -17.10
N VAL A 199 -13.87 4.85 -16.67
CA VAL A 199 -12.44 4.70 -16.34
C VAL A 199 -12.20 4.30 -14.88
N VAL A 200 -13.21 4.34 -14.02
CA VAL A 200 -13.09 3.94 -12.61
C VAL A 200 -13.10 2.42 -12.51
N ARG A 201 -12.20 1.87 -11.71
CA ARG A 201 -12.12 0.45 -11.34
C ARG A 201 -12.27 0.33 -9.83
N ALA A 202 -13.03 -0.66 -9.39
CA ALA A 202 -13.19 -1.00 -7.97
C ALA A 202 -12.52 -2.34 -7.69
N HIS A 203 -11.76 -2.38 -6.60
CA HIS A 203 -11.07 -3.56 -6.10
C HIS A 203 -11.81 -4.12 -4.88
N GLU A 204 -11.46 -5.32 -4.45
CA GLU A 204 -12.24 -6.01 -3.44
C GLU A 204 -12.29 -5.25 -2.10
N CYS A 205 -13.50 -4.98 -1.62
CA CYS A 205 -13.71 -4.30 -0.35
C CYS A 205 -15.13 -4.55 0.17
N GLU A 206 -15.26 -4.80 1.47
CA GLU A 206 -16.56 -4.96 2.14
C GLU A 206 -17.46 -3.69 2.05
N GLY A 207 -16.84 -2.54 1.80
CA GLY A 207 -17.54 -1.26 1.66
C GLY A 207 -18.31 -1.09 0.34
N LEU A 208 -18.07 -1.94 -0.67
CA LEU A 208 -18.68 -1.80 -2.00
C LEU A 208 -20.19 -2.09 -2.00
N GLY A 209 -20.91 -1.43 -2.92
CA GLY A 209 -22.36 -1.58 -3.11
C GLY A 209 -23.22 -0.88 -2.06
N ARG A 210 -22.60 -0.12 -1.15
CA ARG A 210 -23.28 0.72 -0.15
C ARG A 210 -23.64 2.08 -0.74
N ASP A 211 -24.63 2.75 -0.16
CA ASP A 211 -25.01 4.10 -0.58
C ASP A 211 -23.91 5.11 -0.22
N ILE A 212 -23.49 5.92 -1.18
CA ILE A 212 -22.59 7.05 -0.98
C ILE A 212 -23.32 8.35 -1.29
N SER A 213 -23.07 9.40 -0.49
CA SER A 213 -23.64 10.72 -0.79
C SER A 213 -22.91 11.34 -1.98
N ARG A 214 -23.60 12.24 -2.71
CA ARG A 214 -22.98 13.00 -3.81
C ARG A 214 -21.74 13.76 -3.35
N ASP A 215 -21.80 14.39 -2.18
CA ASP A 215 -20.70 15.19 -1.64
C ASP A 215 -19.48 14.29 -1.34
N ASP A 216 -19.70 13.11 -0.74
CA ASP A 216 -18.63 12.15 -0.44
C ASP A 216 -18.06 11.53 -1.73
N ALA A 217 -18.90 11.26 -2.73
CA ALA A 217 -18.46 10.77 -4.03
C ALA A 217 -17.62 11.80 -4.79
N GLU A 218 -17.97 13.09 -4.71
CA GLU A 218 -17.17 14.18 -5.28
C GLU A 218 -15.83 14.35 -4.56
N GLU A 219 -15.80 14.20 -3.24
CA GLU A 219 -14.55 14.21 -2.45
C GLU A 219 -13.63 13.04 -2.85
N LEU A 220 -14.19 11.82 -2.92
CA LEU A 220 -13.45 10.63 -3.32
C LEU A 220 -12.96 10.72 -4.77
N ALA A 221 -13.79 11.22 -5.68
CA ALA A 221 -13.45 11.48 -7.07
C ALA A 221 -12.30 12.50 -7.21
N ALA A 222 -12.32 13.58 -6.42
CA ALA A 222 -11.26 14.57 -6.41
C ALA A 222 -9.94 13.98 -5.87
N ALA A 223 -10.02 13.16 -4.82
CA ALA A 223 -8.86 12.42 -4.30
C ALA A 223 -8.31 11.42 -5.32
N LEU A 224 -9.19 10.70 -6.03
CA LEU A 224 -8.84 9.71 -7.05
C LEU A 224 -8.14 10.37 -8.24
N LYS A 225 -8.68 11.49 -8.74
CA LYS A 225 -8.01 12.30 -9.77
C LYS A 225 -6.65 12.80 -9.29
N LYS A 226 -6.59 13.33 -8.06
CA LYS A 226 -5.33 13.82 -7.47
C LYS A 226 -4.28 12.70 -7.39
N ARG A 227 -4.70 11.48 -7.02
CA ARG A 227 -3.84 10.30 -7.02
C ARG A 227 -3.31 9.98 -8.41
N ALA A 228 -4.17 9.87 -9.42
CA ALA A 228 -3.74 9.55 -10.79
C ALA A 228 -2.70 10.57 -11.32
N VAL A 229 -2.95 11.87 -11.11
CA VAL A 229 -1.99 12.93 -11.48
C VAL A 229 -0.68 12.81 -10.71
N ARG A 230 -0.76 12.48 -9.42
CA ARG A 230 0.41 12.34 -8.56
C ARG A 230 1.26 11.14 -8.99
N GLU A 231 0.68 9.95 -9.13
CA GLU A 231 1.40 8.73 -9.55
C GLU A 231 2.21 8.96 -10.83
N LEU A 232 1.60 9.58 -11.84
CA LEU A 232 2.27 9.88 -13.11
C LEU A 232 3.36 10.94 -12.97
N ALA A 233 3.15 11.98 -12.16
CA ALA A 233 4.17 13.00 -11.88
C ALA A 233 5.38 12.41 -11.13
N GLU A 234 5.13 11.51 -10.19
CA GLU A 234 6.17 10.82 -9.41
C GLU A 234 6.96 9.86 -10.30
N ALA A 235 6.28 9.09 -11.15
CA ALA A 235 6.93 8.22 -12.14
C ALA A 235 7.81 9.00 -13.12
N ILE A 236 7.37 10.18 -13.59
CA ILE A 236 8.20 11.09 -14.40
C ILE A 236 9.40 11.58 -13.59
N GLY A 237 9.20 11.96 -12.32
CA GLY A 237 10.27 12.38 -11.43
C GLY A 237 11.34 11.32 -11.23
N VAL A 238 10.94 10.06 -10.98
CA VAL A 238 11.85 8.91 -10.88
C VAL A 238 12.64 8.73 -12.17
N ARG A 239 11.96 8.72 -13.33
CA ARG A 239 12.61 8.58 -14.64
C ARG A 239 13.64 9.68 -14.90
N ASP A 240 13.28 10.92 -14.62
CA ASP A 240 14.11 12.10 -14.90
C ASP A 240 15.26 12.26 -13.90
N GLY A 241 15.06 11.78 -12.65
CA GLY A 241 16.04 11.80 -11.56
C GLY A 241 16.88 10.53 -11.44
N TYR A 242 16.61 9.49 -12.23
CA TYR A 242 17.32 8.22 -12.15
C TYR A 242 18.82 8.39 -12.38
N ASP A 243 19.61 8.01 -11.37
CA ASP A 243 21.07 7.99 -11.44
C ASP A 243 21.59 6.55 -11.28
N PRO A 244 22.02 5.91 -12.38
CA PRO A 244 22.55 4.54 -12.32
C PRO A 244 23.87 4.41 -11.55
N ALA A 245 24.53 5.53 -11.20
CA ALA A 245 25.73 5.54 -10.37
C ALA A 245 25.44 5.83 -8.89
N ALA A 246 24.16 5.93 -8.48
CA ALA A 246 23.80 6.20 -7.09
C ALA A 246 24.32 5.11 -6.14
N ARG A 247 24.29 3.85 -6.57
CA ARG A 247 24.77 2.71 -5.79
C ARG A 247 26.25 2.80 -5.42
N ASP A 248 27.09 3.41 -6.26
CA ASP A 248 28.51 3.61 -5.95
C ASP A 248 28.74 4.63 -4.82
N ARG A 249 27.70 5.41 -4.49
CA ARG A 249 27.72 6.50 -3.51
C ARG A 249 26.89 6.20 -2.27
N ALA A 250 26.14 5.10 -2.27
CA ALA A 250 25.32 4.67 -1.15
C ALA A 250 26.20 4.10 -0.03
N ASP A 251 25.84 4.42 1.22
CA ASP A 251 26.46 3.82 2.40
C ASP A 251 25.81 2.45 2.72
N GLY A 252 24.54 2.26 2.37
CA GLY A 252 23.78 1.02 2.59
C GLY A 252 23.72 0.07 1.38
N ASP A 253 23.13 -1.10 1.60
CA ASP A 253 22.97 -2.15 0.59
C ASP A 253 21.72 -1.99 -0.31
N VAL A 254 20.85 -1.03 0.03
CA VAL A 254 19.60 -0.72 -0.68
C VAL A 254 19.58 0.75 -1.10
N VAL A 255 19.26 0.98 -2.37
CA VAL A 255 18.98 2.32 -2.90
C VAL A 255 17.52 2.40 -3.33
N VAL A 256 16.81 3.41 -2.85
CA VAL A 256 15.44 3.72 -3.28
C VAL A 256 15.48 4.94 -4.20
N PHE A 257 14.95 4.81 -5.41
CA PHE A 257 14.77 5.94 -6.33
C PHE A 257 13.34 6.44 -6.25
N ASP A 258 13.14 7.64 -5.71
CA ASP A 258 11.86 8.34 -5.77
C ASP A 258 11.94 9.60 -6.64
N SER A 259 10.86 10.38 -6.71
CA SER A 259 10.78 11.58 -7.53
C SER A 259 11.72 12.71 -7.11
N GLU A 260 12.30 12.65 -5.91
CA GLU A 260 13.28 13.60 -5.39
C GLU A 260 14.73 13.11 -5.56
N GLY A 261 14.93 11.90 -6.11
CA GLY A 261 16.23 11.31 -6.39
C GLY A 261 16.57 10.08 -5.53
N PRO A 262 17.81 9.56 -5.63
CA PRO A 262 18.21 8.36 -4.90
C PRO A 262 18.31 8.63 -3.39
N LYS A 263 17.87 7.67 -2.60
CA LYS A 263 17.89 7.67 -1.14
C LYS A 263 18.39 6.34 -0.59
N GLU A 264 18.98 6.40 0.60
CA GLU A 264 19.22 5.24 1.46
C GLU A 264 17.88 4.65 1.91
N ALA A 265 17.89 3.42 2.46
CA ALA A 265 16.70 2.75 2.96
C ALA A 265 15.96 3.49 4.08
N ASP A 266 16.62 4.44 4.74
CA ASP A 266 16.05 5.31 5.79
C ASP A 266 15.55 6.67 5.27
N GLY A 267 15.51 6.85 3.95
CA GLY A 267 15.04 8.09 3.33
C GLY A 267 16.11 9.19 3.21
N THR A 268 17.33 8.96 3.70
CA THR A 268 18.43 9.93 3.56
C THR A 268 18.85 10.08 2.10
N PRO A 269 18.94 11.31 1.53
CA PRO A 269 19.37 11.50 0.14
C PRO A 269 20.81 11.03 -0.13
N ILE A 270 21.02 10.33 -1.25
CA ILE A 270 22.35 9.87 -1.68
C ILE A 270 23.03 10.95 -2.54
N GLY A 271 24.03 11.61 -1.95
CA GLY A 271 24.86 12.64 -2.57
C GLY A 271 24.17 13.97 -2.91
N GLY A 272 23.15 14.33 -2.14
CA GLY A 272 22.71 15.71 -1.96
C GLY A 272 23.03 16.21 -0.54
N GLU A 273 23.37 17.50 -0.42
CA GLU A 273 23.29 18.26 0.85
C GLU A 273 21.85 18.75 1.08
#